data_AF-M4BMV2-F1
#
_entry.id   AF-M4BMV2-F1
#
_cell.length_a   1.000
_cell.length_b   1.000
_cell.length_c   1.000
_cell.angle_alpha   90.00
_cell.angle_beta   90.00
_cell.angle_gamma   90.00
#
_symmetry.space_group_name_H-M   'P 1'
#
loop_
_entity.id
_entity.type
_entity.pdbx_description
1 polymer ?
#
loop_
_entity_poly.entity_id
_entity_poly.type
_entity_poly.pdbx_seq_one_letter_code
_entity_poly.pdbx_strand_id
1 'polypeptide(L)' 'MIRPLWRHYYQNTQSLIFVVDMNNRDCVDGARDEVHRKLNEEELRQSVLLVVANKQHLPNGMSTAKMTDKLACTVLHLQW' A
#
# COMPACT_ATOMS: atom_id res chain seq x y z
N MET A 1 -7.19 -0.42 -16.17
CA MET A 1 -8.35 -1.30 -15.89
C MET A 1 -7.94 -2.70 -15.39
N ILE A 2 -7.01 -2.83 -14.41
CA ILE A 2 -6.57 -4.15 -13.92
C ILE A 2 -7.09 -4.52 -12.52
N ARG A 3 -7.58 -3.53 -11.74
CA ARG A 3 -7.98 -3.71 -10.33
C ARG A 3 -9.07 -4.76 -10.08
N PRO A 4 -10.08 -4.97 -10.96
CA PRO A 4 -11.07 -6.02 -10.76
C PRO A 4 -10.47 -7.43 -10.74
N LEU A 5 -9.36 -7.66 -11.48
CA LEU A 5 -8.74 -8.97 -11.60
C LEU A 5 -7.98 -9.40 -10.34
N TRP A 6 -7.71 -8.47 -9.41
CA TRP A 6 -6.92 -8.76 -8.20
C TRP A 6 -7.55 -9.86 -7.33
N ARG A 7 -8.89 -9.97 -7.35
CA ARG A 7 -9.61 -10.98 -6.56
C ARG A 7 -9.20 -12.42 -6.89
N HIS A 8 -8.75 -12.66 -8.12
CA HIS A 8 -8.26 -13.98 -8.53
C HIS A 8 -6.93 -14.37 -7.86
N TYR A 9 -6.27 -13.44 -7.17
CA TYR A 9 -4.97 -13.66 -6.51
C TYR A 9 -5.08 -13.66 -4.98
N TYR A 10 -6.27 -13.60 -4.38
CA TYR A 10 -6.39 -13.49 -2.91
C TYR A 10 -6.30 -14.85 -2.20
N GLN A 11 -6.82 -15.91 -2.83
CA GLN A 11 -6.78 -17.24 -2.24
C GLN A 11 -5.34 -17.67 -1.95
N ASN A 12 -5.11 -18.16 -0.73
CA ASN A 12 -3.80 -18.62 -0.23
C ASN A 12 -2.70 -17.54 -0.23
N THR A 13 -3.05 -16.25 -0.29
CA THR A 13 -2.08 -15.17 -0.17
C THR A 13 -1.66 -14.97 1.29
N GLN A 14 -0.39 -15.23 1.57
CA GLN A 14 0.19 -15.03 2.90
C GLN A 14 0.63 -13.59 3.14
N SER A 15 0.98 -12.86 2.07
CA SER A 15 1.43 -11.48 2.16
C SER A 15 1.01 -10.66 0.96
N LEU A 16 0.68 -9.40 1.22
CA LEU A 16 0.34 -8.39 0.23
C LEU A 16 1.44 -7.31 0.25
N ILE A 17 2.03 -7.03 -0.90
CA ILE A 17 2.98 -5.93 -1.06
C ILE A 17 2.27 -4.79 -1.79
N PHE A 18 2.14 -3.65 -1.13
CA PHE A 18 1.50 -2.46 -1.67
C PHE A 18 2.55 -1.38 -1.94
N VAL A 19 2.87 -1.16 -3.21
CA VAL A 19 3.88 -0.18 -3.62
C VAL A 19 3.21 1.17 -3.89
N VAL A 20 3.69 2.23 -3.24
CA VAL A 20 3.16 3.58 -3.44
C VAL A 20 4.21 4.50 -4.02
N ASP A 21 3.82 5.26 -5.05
CA ASP A 21 4.67 6.27 -5.67
C ASP A 21 4.68 7.55 -4.82
N MET A 22 5.80 7.83 -4.17
CA MET A 22 5.96 8.98 -3.26
C MET A 22 6.02 10.33 -3.98
N ASN A 23 6.17 10.33 -5.30
CA ASN A 23 6.17 11.54 -6.12
C ASN A 23 4.75 11.96 -6.56
N ASN A 24 3.74 11.09 -6.39
CA ASN A 24 2.35 11.38 -6.71
C ASN A 24 1.50 11.56 -5.44
N ARG A 25 1.28 12.82 -5.05
CA ARG A 25 0.58 13.16 -3.79
C ARG A 25 -0.90 12.79 -3.80
N ASP A 26 -1.55 12.86 -4.96
CA ASP A 26 -2.96 12.51 -5.12
C ASP A 26 -3.18 10.99 -5.05
N CYS A 27 -2.12 10.21 -5.31
CA CYS A 27 -2.15 8.75 -5.21
C CYS A 27 -2.26 8.24 -3.77
N VAL A 28 -1.76 9.00 -2.78
CA VAL A 28 -1.70 8.55 -1.39
C VAL A 28 -3.09 8.44 -0.75
N ASP A 29 -3.96 9.41 -1.02
CA ASP A 29 -5.30 9.41 -0.43
C ASP A 29 -6.15 8.28 -1.04
N GLY A 30 -6.05 8.04 -2.34
CA GLY A 30 -6.66 6.87 -2.98
C GLY A 30 -6.02 5.54 -2.57
N ALA A 31 -4.72 5.53 -2.26
CA ALA A 31 -4.01 4.34 -1.78
C ALA A 31 -4.51 3.89 -0.41
N ARG A 32 -4.82 4.84 0.48
CA ARG A 32 -5.44 4.54 1.78
C ARG A 32 -6.73 3.74 1.58
N ASP A 33 -7.68 4.31 0.86
CA ASP A 33 -8.99 3.67 0.66
C ASP A 33 -8.87 2.31 -0.01
N GLU A 34 -7.95 2.19 -0.98
CA GLU A 34 -7.65 0.93 -1.66
C GLU A 34 -7.12 -0.14 -0.67
N VAL A 35 -6.12 0.22 0.14
CA VAL A 35 -5.51 -0.67 1.14
C VAL A 35 -6.54 -1.13 2.16
N HIS A 36 -7.30 -0.19 2.76
CA HIS A 36 -8.32 -0.51 3.74
C HIS A 36 -9.44 -1.38 3.14
N ARG A 37 -9.83 -1.13 1.88
CA ARG A 37 -10.77 -2.00 1.18
C ARG A 37 -10.22 -3.41 0.99
N LYS A 38 -8.93 -3.59 0.68
CA LYS A 38 -8.33 -4.91 0.49
C LYS A 38 -8.15 -5.68 1.79
N LEU A 39 -7.80 -4.99 2.87
CA LEU A 39 -7.71 -5.61 4.20
C LEU A 39 -9.07 -6.07 4.75
N ASN A 40 -10.18 -5.52 4.23
CA ASN A 40 -11.53 -5.96 4.57
C ASN A 40 -12.01 -7.18 3.76
N GLU A 41 -11.27 -7.62 2.73
CA GLU A 41 -11.61 -8.86 2.00
C GLU A 41 -11.24 -10.07 2.88
N GLU A 42 -12.16 -11.02 3.01
CA GLU A 42 -12.04 -12.14 3.95
C GLU A 42 -10.81 -13.00 3.68
N GLU A 43 -10.47 -13.20 2.41
CA GLU A 43 -9.33 -13.99 1.96
C GLU A 43 -7.98 -13.35 2.30
N LEU A 44 -7.94 -12.03 2.54
CA LEU A 44 -6.73 -11.28 2.89
C LEU A 44 -6.61 -10.98 4.38
N ARG A 45 -7.60 -11.38 5.19
CA ARG A 45 -7.68 -11.06 6.62
C ARG A 45 -6.51 -11.62 7.44
N GLN A 46 -5.86 -12.67 6.95
CA GLN A 46 -4.69 -13.28 7.60
C GLN A 46 -3.37 -12.93 6.91
N SER A 47 -3.42 -12.14 5.83
CA SER A 47 -2.22 -11.76 5.09
C SER A 47 -1.45 -10.65 5.80
N VAL A 48 -0.13 -10.71 5.74
CA VAL A 48 0.74 -9.61 6.17
C VAL A 48 0.77 -8.54 5.08
N LEU A 49 0.49 -7.28 5.44
CA LEU A 49 0.63 -6.15 4.53
C LEU A 49 2.01 -5.50 4.69
N LEU A 50 2.77 -5.42 3.60
CA LEU A 50 3.98 -4.61 3.48
C LEU A 50 3.70 -3.43 2.55
N VAL A 51 3.88 -2.20 3.03
CA VAL A 51 3.80 -1.00 2.19
C VAL A 51 5.20 -0.54 1.80
N VAL A 52 5.46 -0.43 0.49
CA VAL A 52 6.75 0.04 -0.04
C VAL A 52 6.59 1.47 -0.55
N ALA A 53 7.28 2.41 0.11
CA ALA A 53 7.33 3.80 -0.31
C ALA A 53 8.38 3.98 -1.43
N ASN A 54 7.94 3.98 -2.70
CA ASN A 54 8.80 4.03 -3.87
C ASN A 54 9.09 5.47 -4.34
N LYS A 55 10.22 5.68 -5.03
CA LYS A 55 10.64 6.97 -5.62
C LYS A 55 10.83 8.12 -4.63
N GLN A 56 11.23 7.81 -3.39
CA GLN A 56 11.52 8.80 -2.34
C GLN A 56 12.64 9.79 -2.72
N HIS A 57 13.55 9.40 -3.62
CA HIS A 57 14.67 10.22 -4.06
C HIS A 57 14.27 11.36 -5.01
N LEU A 58 13.02 11.40 -5.48
CA LEU A 58 12.57 12.46 -6.39
C LEU A 58 12.28 13.77 -5.64
N PRO A 59 12.40 14.93 -6.31
CA PRO A 59 12.30 16.24 -5.65
C PRO A 59 10.97 16.49 -4.92
N ASN A 60 9.87 15.90 -5.39
CA ASN A 60 8.55 16.02 -4.77
C ASN A 60 8.20 14.83 -3.86
N GLY A 61 9.17 13.95 -3.60
CA GLY A 61 9.03 12.78 -2.74
C GLY A 61 8.50 13.15 -1.36
N MET A 62 7.37 12.55 -0.98
CA MET A 62 6.84 12.68 0.38
C MET A 62 7.75 11.93 1.37
N SER A 63 7.86 12.40 2.61
CA SER A 63 8.55 11.65 3.66
C SER A 63 7.76 10.41 4.08
N THR A 64 8.45 9.37 4.52
CA THR A 64 7.84 8.14 5.02
C THR A 64 6.93 8.38 6.22
N ALA A 65 7.31 9.26 7.14
CA ALA A 65 6.47 9.63 8.30
C ALA A 65 5.11 10.21 7.86
N LYS A 66 5.11 11.18 6.94
CA LYS A 66 3.88 11.80 6.43
C LYS A 66 3.01 10.81 5.67
N MET A 67 3.62 9.81 5.05
CA MET A 67 2.93 8.72 4.37
C MET A 67 2.26 7.77 5.34
N THR A 68 2.97 7.34 6.38
CA THR A 68 2.44 6.50 7.46
C THR A 68 1.21 7.15 8.10
N ASP A 69 1.29 8.46 8.38
CA ASP A 69 0.17 9.22 8.91
C ASP A 69 -1.03 9.23 7.96
N LYS A 70 -0.79 9.45 6.66
CA LYS A 70 -1.85 9.48 5.64
C LYS A 70 -2.51 8.13 5.40
N LEU A 71 -1.75 7.04 5.41
CA LEU A 71 -2.29 5.69 5.20
C LEU A 71 -3.02 5.15 6.43
N ALA A 72 -2.80 5.75 7.61
CA ALA A 72 -3.33 5.28 8.89
C ALA A 72 -3.02 3.78 9.13
N CYS A 73 -1.82 3.35 8.72
CA CYS A 73 -1.32 1.98 8.88
C CYS A 73 0.03 2.01 9.59
N THR A 74 0.32 1.02 10.43
CA THR A 74 1.66 0.80 10.97
C THR A 74 2.56 0.31 9.83
N VAL A 75 3.41 1.18 9.29
CA VAL A 75 4.34 0.82 8.20
C VAL A 75 5.59 0.20 8.81
N LEU A 76 5.88 -1.05 8.42
CA LEU A 76 7.19 -1.65 8.67
C LEU A 76 8.20 -1.07 7.68
N HIS A 77 9.20 -0.36 8.21
CA HIS A 77 10.25 0.27 7.40
C HIS A 77 11.29 -0.78 6.99
N LEU A 78 11.27 -1.20 5.73
CA LEU A 78 12.33 -2.02 5.14
C LEU A 78 13.26 -1.11 4.33
N GLN A 79 14.52 -1.00 4.75
CA GLN A 79 15.56 -0.34 3.97
C GLN A 79 16.12 -1.33 2.95
N TRP A 80 16.01 -0.99 1.67
CA TRP A 80 16.74 -1.61 0.56
C TRP A 80 17.40 -0.52 -0.26
#